data_AF-A0A7C6TVE4-F1
#
_entry.id   AF-A0A7C6TVE4-F1
#
_cell.length_a   1.000
_cell.length_b   1.000
_cell.length_c   1.000
_cell.angle_alpha   90.00
_cell.angle_beta   90.00
_cell.angle_gamma   90.00
#
_symmetry.space_group_name_H-M   'P 1'
#
loop_
_entity.id
_entity.type
_entity.pdbx_description
1 polymer ?
#
loop_
_entity_poly.entity_id
_entity_poly.type
_entity_poly.pdbx_seq_one_letter_code
_entity_poly.pdbx_strand_id
1 'polypeptide(L)'
;PVISIRPADDETSRLWDEPDEPDAEDDWEYAEDEVFDEADESAFIGDDLAPGSAEDGIAPIQAREPEDQIESLEDEQAILDIVSRTLAARQAATEERPAPPPRQEADAEVLGAFEAEYHFGDDDFDCAFTIETPDGEFLGECGIGISDILAADDAQRVTAFEVWLFDKSDVRTETRVLASEFAFNDEDTNARLSAKGDLVPAETGAVILLETLSLQLTATIRRVEYLSDGQTPNGVFSFLNIDLVVERPDAIT
;
A
#
# COMPACT_ATOMS: atom_id res chain seq x y z
N PRO A 1 -13.51 -4.92 79.30
CA PRO A 1 -13.13 -3.53 79.66
C PRO A 1 -12.91 -2.70 78.40
N VAL A 2 -13.82 -1.76 78.19
CA VAL A 2 -13.86 -0.71 77.16
C VAL A 2 -12.84 0.38 77.50
N ILE A 3 -12.35 1.11 76.47
CA ILE A 3 -11.90 2.54 76.37
C ILE A 3 -11.04 2.56 75.08
N SER A 4 -11.37 3.13 73.91
CA SER A 4 -12.18 4.27 73.45
C SER A 4 -11.78 5.62 74.02
N ILE A 5 -10.84 6.33 73.34
CA ILE A 5 -10.80 7.79 73.19
C ILE A 5 -10.07 8.18 71.87
N ARG A 6 -10.82 8.68 70.89
CA ARG A 6 -10.49 9.86 70.03
C ARG A 6 -11.29 11.05 70.61
N PRO A 7 -11.18 12.33 70.18
CA PRO A 7 -10.31 12.98 69.17
C PRO A 7 -9.63 14.29 69.70
N ALA A 8 -8.88 14.98 68.85
CA ALA A 8 -8.82 16.45 68.88
C ALA A 8 -8.59 16.97 67.46
N ASP A 9 -9.50 17.85 67.08
CA ASP A 9 -9.63 18.60 65.82
C ASP A 9 -8.48 19.59 65.60
N ASP A 10 -8.20 19.92 64.34
CA ASP A 10 -8.00 21.32 63.97
C ASP A 10 -8.42 21.54 62.51
N GLU A 11 -9.34 22.49 62.37
CA GLU A 11 -9.98 22.94 61.16
C GLU A 11 -8.99 23.74 60.29
N THR A 12 -9.13 23.67 58.96
CA THR A 12 -9.24 24.89 58.16
C THR A 12 -9.69 24.60 56.73
N SER A 13 -10.91 25.05 56.47
CA SER A 13 -11.56 25.33 55.21
C SER A 13 -10.66 25.70 54.03
N ARG A 14 -10.89 25.02 52.90
CA ARG A 14 -10.91 25.60 51.55
C ARG A 14 -12.18 25.05 50.90
N LEU A 15 -13.33 25.64 51.24
CA LEU A 15 -13.98 26.71 50.50
C LEU A 15 -14.04 26.39 48.99
N TRP A 16 -15.20 25.87 48.61
CA TRP A 16 -15.71 25.82 47.26
C TRP A 16 -15.98 27.24 46.77
N ASP A 17 -15.37 27.63 45.66
CA ASP A 17 -15.76 28.81 44.88
C ASP A 17 -15.78 28.39 43.39
N GLU A 18 -16.97 28.06 42.91
CA GLU A 18 -17.42 28.27 41.53
C GLU A 18 -18.60 29.26 41.63
N PRO A 19 -18.98 30.01 40.60
CA PRO A 19 -18.30 30.36 39.34
C PRO A 19 -18.31 31.90 39.10
N ASP A 20 -17.56 32.39 38.12
CA ASP A 20 -17.91 33.65 37.44
C ASP A 20 -17.40 33.57 35.99
N GLU A 21 -18.35 33.43 35.06
CA GLU A 21 -18.15 33.77 33.65
C GLU A 21 -17.96 35.28 33.52
N PRO A 22 -17.01 35.72 32.69
CA PRO A 22 -17.21 36.97 31.97
C PRO A 22 -17.38 36.72 30.47
N ASP A 23 -18.51 37.24 29.97
CA ASP A 23 -18.79 37.54 28.57
C ASP A 23 -17.56 38.10 27.85
N ALA A 24 -17.12 37.41 26.80
CA ALA A 24 -16.25 37.98 25.78
C ALA A 24 -16.86 37.61 24.42
N GLU A 25 -17.71 38.52 23.98
CA GLU A 25 -18.07 38.73 22.59
C GLU A 25 -16.78 38.92 21.78
N ASP A 26 -16.33 37.88 21.07
CA ASP A 26 -15.38 37.99 19.97
C ASP A 26 -16.06 37.46 18.70
N ASP A 27 -16.95 38.32 18.19
CA ASP A 27 -16.96 38.83 16.81
C ASP A 27 -16.10 38.07 15.78
N TRP A 28 -16.50 36.84 15.43
CA TRP A 28 -16.07 36.22 14.17
C TRP A 28 -17.01 36.70 13.06
N GLU A 29 -16.63 37.86 12.53
CA GLU A 29 -17.20 38.52 11.37
C GLU A 29 -17.34 37.51 10.22
N TYR A 30 -18.59 37.35 9.78
CA TYR A 30 -18.96 36.62 8.57
C TYR A 30 -18.21 37.21 7.38
N ALA A 31 -17.23 36.48 6.84
CA ALA A 31 -16.79 36.70 5.47
C ALA A 31 -17.82 36.06 4.53
N GLU A 32 -18.95 36.75 4.37
CA GLU A 32 -19.78 36.65 3.18
C GLU A 32 -19.05 37.38 2.02
N ASP A 33 -19.40 36.93 0.81
CA ASP A 33 -19.09 37.52 -0.50
C ASP A 33 -17.71 37.24 -1.13
N GLU A 34 -17.66 36.21 -1.97
CA GLU A 34 -17.47 36.48 -3.41
C GLU A 34 -18.46 35.65 -4.24
N VAL A 35 -19.50 36.35 -4.67
CA VAL A 35 -20.44 35.98 -5.73
C VAL A 35 -19.65 35.88 -7.04
N PHE A 36 -19.55 34.68 -7.62
CA PHE A 36 -19.04 34.53 -8.98
C PHE A 36 -20.18 34.87 -9.96
N ASP A 37 -20.08 36.06 -10.52
CA ASP A 37 -21.06 36.67 -11.41
C ASP A 37 -21.20 35.88 -12.72
N GLU A 38 -22.44 35.54 -13.06
CA GLU A 38 -22.85 34.95 -14.33
C GLU A 38 -23.10 36.10 -15.32
N ALA A 39 -22.27 36.24 -16.36
CA ALA A 39 -22.58 37.10 -17.51
C ALA A 39 -21.95 36.58 -18.81
N ASP A 40 -22.78 35.85 -19.56
CA ASP A 40 -23.05 35.99 -21.00
C ASP A 40 -22.04 36.76 -21.87
N GLU A 41 -21.34 36.04 -22.75
CA GLU A 41 -21.00 36.56 -24.08
C GLU A 41 -21.35 35.52 -25.16
N SER A 42 -22.62 35.52 -25.53
CA SER A 42 -23.09 35.03 -26.82
C SER A 42 -22.94 36.13 -27.90
N ALA A 43 -21.99 35.96 -28.84
CA ALA A 43 -22.16 36.26 -30.28
C ALA A 43 -20.81 36.36 -31.02
N PHE A 44 -20.46 35.29 -31.77
CA PHE A 44 -19.87 35.49 -33.09
C PHE A 44 -20.53 34.51 -34.07
N ILE A 45 -21.48 35.04 -34.84
CA ILE A 45 -22.09 34.36 -35.98
C ILE A 45 -21.25 34.65 -37.23
N GLY A 46 -20.98 33.59 -37.98
CA GLY A 46 -20.86 33.61 -39.42
C GLY A 46 -19.58 32.93 -39.90
N ASP A 47 -19.58 32.10 -40.92
CA ASP A 47 -20.62 31.53 -41.78
C ASP A 47 -19.87 30.49 -42.63
N ASP A 48 -20.58 29.45 -43.04
CA ASP A 48 -20.35 28.65 -44.24
C ASP A 48 -18.93 28.17 -44.61
N LEU A 49 -18.70 26.85 -44.57
CA LEU A 49 -17.95 26.14 -45.60
C LEU A 49 -18.33 24.65 -45.59
N ALA A 50 -19.00 24.24 -46.66
CA ALA A 50 -19.42 22.89 -47.01
C ALA A 50 -18.26 21.85 -47.08
N PRO A 51 -18.56 20.55 -47.01
CA PRO A 51 -17.56 19.48 -47.00
C PRO A 51 -17.03 19.21 -48.42
N GLY A 52 -15.72 19.32 -48.59
CA GLY A 52 -15.02 18.95 -49.83
C GLY A 52 -13.91 17.94 -49.53
N SER A 53 -14.05 16.75 -50.16
CA SER A 53 -13.01 15.87 -50.70
C SER A 53 -11.76 15.59 -49.84
N ALA A 54 -11.51 14.35 -49.39
CA ALA A 54 -10.74 13.35 -50.15
C ALA A 54 -9.48 13.99 -50.76
N GLU A 55 -8.24 13.62 -50.45
CA GLU A 55 -7.64 12.28 -50.51
C GLU A 55 -6.29 12.36 -49.78
N ASP A 56 -6.03 11.54 -48.76
CA ASP A 56 -4.65 11.25 -48.34
C ASP A 56 -4.53 9.79 -47.91
N GLY A 57 -3.60 9.10 -48.56
CA GLY A 57 -3.58 7.66 -48.70
C GLY A 57 -3.23 6.90 -47.43
N ILE A 58 -4.19 6.13 -46.94
CA ILE A 58 -3.93 4.93 -46.15
C ILE A 58 -4.09 3.75 -47.11
N ALA A 59 -2.97 3.10 -47.43
CA ALA A 59 -2.94 1.89 -48.25
C ALA A 59 -3.86 0.82 -47.63
N PRO A 60 -4.60 0.04 -48.45
CA PRO A 60 -5.51 -0.97 -47.95
C PRO A 60 -4.72 -2.07 -47.26
N ILE A 61 -4.99 -2.29 -45.97
CA ILE A 61 -4.60 -3.51 -45.27
C ILE A 61 -5.38 -4.63 -45.96
N GLN A 62 -4.68 -5.36 -46.83
CA GLN A 62 -5.19 -6.62 -47.38
C GLN A 62 -5.54 -7.51 -46.19
N ALA A 63 -6.83 -7.81 -46.03
CA ALA A 63 -7.28 -8.89 -45.18
C ALA A 63 -6.55 -10.16 -45.63
N ARG A 64 -5.55 -10.59 -44.85
CA ARG A 64 -4.97 -11.92 -45.02
C ARG A 64 -6.05 -12.90 -44.59
N GLU A 65 -6.56 -13.64 -45.56
CA GLU A 65 -7.35 -14.83 -45.32
C GLU A 65 -6.55 -15.78 -44.40
N PRO A 66 -7.19 -16.42 -43.42
CA PRO A 66 -6.49 -17.21 -42.41
C PRO A 66 -6.15 -18.57 -43.04
N GLU A 67 -5.00 -18.67 -43.69
CA GLU A 67 -4.52 -19.95 -44.22
C GLU A 67 -3.65 -20.65 -43.17
N ASP A 68 -4.34 -21.44 -42.34
CA ASP A 68 -3.98 -22.80 -41.92
C ASP A 68 -2.50 -23.16 -41.84
N GLN A 69 -1.84 -22.82 -40.72
CA GLN A 69 -0.70 -23.59 -40.19
C GLN A 69 -0.74 -23.63 -38.66
N ILE A 70 -1.84 -24.15 -38.10
CA ILE A 70 -1.76 -24.85 -36.82
C ILE A 70 -1.52 -26.31 -37.21
N GLU A 71 -0.27 -26.76 -37.15
CA GLU A 71 0.03 -28.19 -37.28
C GLU A 71 -0.83 -28.94 -36.27
N SER A 72 -1.69 -29.79 -36.79
CA SER A 72 -2.60 -30.66 -36.05
C SER A 72 -1.81 -31.51 -35.05
N LEU A 73 -1.80 -31.10 -33.79
CA LEU A 73 -1.37 -31.93 -32.66
C LEU A 73 -2.47 -32.96 -32.34
N GLU A 74 -2.76 -33.84 -33.30
CA GLU A 74 -3.66 -35.00 -33.11
C GLU A 74 -2.87 -36.30 -32.94
N ASP A 75 -1.54 -36.27 -33.07
CA ASP A 75 -0.70 -37.42 -32.74
C ASP A 75 -0.47 -37.45 -31.22
N GLU A 76 -1.36 -38.15 -30.50
CA GLU A 76 -1.21 -38.43 -29.07
C GLU A 76 0.17 -39.03 -28.75
N GLN A 77 0.75 -39.78 -29.69
CA GLN A 77 2.08 -40.37 -29.58
C GLN A 77 3.19 -39.30 -29.62
N ALA A 78 3.04 -38.24 -30.42
CA ALA A 78 4.00 -37.13 -30.48
C ALA A 78 3.93 -36.25 -29.22
N ILE A 79 2.72 -36.04 -28.69
CA ILE A 79 2.53 -35.34 -27.41
C ILE A 79 3.16 -36.14 -26.28
N LEU A 80 2.94 -37.45 -26.22
CA LEU A 80 3.55 -38.33 -25.21
C LEU A 80 5.07 -38.34 -25.31
N ASP A 81 5.65 -38.28 -26.51
CA ASP A 81 7.10 -38.26 -26.71
C ASP A 81 7.71 -36.91 -26.30
N ILE A 82 7.02 -35.79 -26.55
CA ILE A 82 7.42 -34.47 -26.06
C ILE A 82 7.33 -34.38 -24.54
N VAL A 83 6.23 -34.86 -23.95
CA VAL A 83 6.01 -34.85 -22.50
C VAL A 83 7.03 -35.75 -21.79
N SER A 84 7.29 -36.94 -22.33
CA SER A 84 8.27 -37.88 -21.76
C SER A 84 9.70 -37.37 -21.88
N ARG A 85 10.10 -36.75 -23.00
CA ARG A 85 11.39 -36.05 -23.13
C ARG A 85 11.51 -34.88 -22.15
N THR A 86 10.43 -34.14 -21.93
CA THR A 86 10.42 -33.00 -20.98
C THR A 86 10.49 -33.48 -19.53
N LEU A 87 9.83 -34.58 -19.20
CA LEU A 87 9.92 -35.24 -17.89
C LEU A 87 11.31 -35.84 -17.65
N ALA A 88 11.90 -36.49 -18.64
CA ALA A 88 13.26 -37.02 -18.55
C ALA A 88 14.30 -35.91 -18.37
N ALA A 89 14.14 -34.78 -19.07
CA ALA A 89 15.00 -33.60 -18.90
C ALA A 89 14.83 -32.96 -17.51
N ARG A 90 13.60 -32.90 -16.98
CA ARG A 90 13.34 -32.43 -15.60
C ARG A 90 13.93 -33.36 -14.54
N GLN A 91 13.83 -34.67 -14.72
CA GLN A 91 14.41 -35.66 -13.81
C GLN A 91 15.95 -35.62 -13.82
N ALA A 92 16.57 -35.42 -14.99
CA ALA A 92 18.02 -35.23 -15.09
C ALA A 92 18.50 -33.89 -14.48
N ALA A 93 17.68 -32.85 -14.51
CA ALA A 93 18.02 -31.53 -13.94
C ALA A 93 17.88 -31.46 -12.40
N THR A 94 17.25 -32.46 -11.77
CA THR A 94 17.06 -32.50 -10.31
C THR A 94 18.19 -33.20 -9.56
N GLU A 95 19.03 -34.01 -10.21
CA GLU A 95 19.93 -34.92 -9.49
C GLU A 95 21.43 -34.57 -9.50
N GLU A 96 21.86 -33.47 -10.13
CA GLU A 96 23.30 -33.13 -10.19
C GLU A 96 23.65 -31.64 -10.06
N ARG A 97 22.79 -30.84 -9.43
CA ARG A 97 23.21 -29.53 -8.95
C ARG A 97 23.75 -29.69 -7.53
N PRO A 98 25.05 -29.53 -7.28
CA PRO A 98 25.56 -29.55 -5.90
C PRO A 98 24.76 -28.50 -5.13
N ALA A 99 24.24 -28.90 -3.97
CA ALA A 99 23.61 -27.97 -3.05
C ALA A 99 24.60 -26.81 -2.84
N PRO A 100 24.17 -25.54 -2.95
CA PRO A 100 25.03 -24.45 -2.53
C PRO A 100 25.51 -24.77 -1.10
N PRO A 101 26.77 -24.48 -0.76
CA PRO A 101 27.22 -24.64 0.61
C PRO A 101 26.21 -23.94 1.53
N PRO A 102 25.98 -24.44 2.76
CA PRO A 102 25.15 -23.73 3.71
C PRO A 102 25.66 -22.30 3.74
N ARG A 103 24.82 -21.36 3.28
CA ARG A 103 25.12 -19.94 3.35
C ARG A 103 25.33 -19.72 4.83
N GLN A 104 26.56 -19.41 5.22
CA GLN A 104 26.84 -19.00 6.57
C GLN A 104 25.96 -17.76 6.71
N GLU A 105 24.90 -17.85 7.53
CA GLU A 105 24.11 -16.70 7.93
C GLU A 105 25.14 -15.72 8.48
N ALA A 106 25.58 -14.78 7.64
CA ALA A 106 26.21 -13.60 8.15
C ALA A 106 25.13 -13.02 9.04
N ASP A 107 25.47 -12.75 10.30
CA ASP A 107 24.55 -12.05 11.17
C ASP A 107 24.24 -10.72 10.46
N ALA A 108 23.13 -10.67 9.72
CA ALA A 108 22.72 -9.49 8.99
C ALA A 108 22.57 -8.39 10.03
N GLU A 109 23.30 -7.30 9.85
CA GLU A 109 23.31 -6.21 10.82
C GLU A 109 21.92 -5.58 10.80
N VAL A 110 21.09 -5.91 11.80
CA VAL A 110 19.77 -5.31 11.99
C VAL A 110 19.95 -3.85 12.39
N LEU A 111 19.47 -2.96 11.53
CA LEU A 111 19.52 -1.51 11.69
C LEU A 111 18.27 -0.97 12.39
N GLY A 112 17.14 -1.67 12.28
CA GLY A 112 15.90 -1.27 12.92
C GLY A 112 14.86 -2.39 12.96
N ALA A 113 14.04 -2.37 14.00
CA ALA A 113 12.86 -3.21 14.12
C ALA A 113 11.70 -2.34 14.60
N PHE A 114 10.64 -2.27 13.80
CA PHE A 114 9.49 -1.39 14.00
C PHE A 114 8.20 -2.20 13.90
N GLU A 115 7.14 -1.65 14.48
CA GLU A 115 5.80 -2.21 14.41
C GLU A 115 4.84 -1.08 14.05
N ALA A 116 3.88 -1.38 13.16
CA ALA A 116 2.82 -0.46 12.80
C ALA A 116 1.46 -1.16 12.91
N GLU A 117 0.46 -0.42 13.39
CA GLU A 117 -0.88 -0.94 13.62
C GLU A 117 -1.92 0.08 13.16
N TYR A 118 -2.79 -0.33 12.24
CA TYR A 118 -3.93 0.44 11.75
C TYR A 118 -5.22 -0.09 12.35
N HIS A 119 -6.14 0.84 12.66
CA HIS A 119 -7.53 0.56 13.02
C HIS A 119 -8.48 1.35 12.13
N PHE A 120 -9.63 0.76 11.80
CA PHE A 120 -10.65 1.47 11.05
C PHE A 120 -11.06 2.80 11.71
N GLY A 121 -11.10 3.87 10.92
CA GLY A 121 -11.30 5.25 11.37
C GLY A 121 -10.02 6.04 11.61
N ASP A 122 -8.84 5.42 11.49
CA ASP A 122 -7.57 6.14 11.43
C ASP A 122 -7.29 6.63 10.01
N ASP A 123 -8.02 7.68 9.62
CA ASP A 123 -8.06 8.20 8.25
C ASP A 123 -6.76 8.90 7.81
N ASP A 124 -5.90 9.26 8.77
CA ASP A 124 -4.59 9.91 8.56
C ASP A 124 -3.42 8.92 8.78
N PHE A 125 -3.69 7.60 8.74
CA PHE A 125 -2.67 6.58 9.00
C PHE A 125 -1.52 6.63 8.00
N ASP A 126 -0.37 7.10 8.49
CA ASP A 126 0.92 7.13 7.80
C ASP A 126 2.04 7.02 8.83
N CYS A 127 2.75 5.89 8.84
CA CYS A 127 3.84 5.60 9.76
C CYS A 127 5.17 5.68 9.01
N ALA A 128 6.08 6.52 9.51
CA ALA A 128 7.45 6.64 9.00
C ALA A 128 8.47 6.39 10.13
N PHE A 129 9.50 5.60 9.82
CA PHE A 129 10.53 5.19 10.76
C PHE A 129 11.92 5.48 10.21
N THR A 130 12.66 6.33 10.91
CA THR A 130 14.04 6.67 10.58
C THR A 130 14.98 5.48 10.82
N ILE A 131 15.85 5.21 9.86
CA ILE A 131 16.88 4.18 9.92
C ILE A 131 18.23 4.87 10.11
N GLU A 132 18.91 4.57 11.23
CA GLU A 132 20.18 5.19 11.59
C GLU A 132 21.21 4.14 12.03
N THR A 133 22.50 4.46 11.94
CA THR A 133 23.55 3.66 12.58
C THR A 133 23.51 3.83 14.11
N PRO A 134 24.20 2.97 14.88
CA PRO A 134 24.34 3.16 16.33
C PRO A 134 24.95 4.51 16.75
N ASP A 135 25.71 5.16 15.86
CA ASP A 135 26.30 6.49 16.09
C ASP A 135 25.36 7.65 15.69
N GLY A 136 24.14 7.35 15.23
CA GLY A 136 23.12 8.33 14.83
C GLY A 136 23.31 8.87 13.41
N GLU A 137 24.03 8.15 12.54
CA GLU A 137 24.08 8.52 11.11
C GLU A 137 22.81 8.07 10.40
N PHE A 138 22.07 9.01 9.82
CA PHE A 138 20.93 8.72 8.96
C PHE A 138 21.33 7.89 7.73
N LEU A 139 20.67 6.74 7.56
CA LEU A 139 20.83 5.81 6.45
C LEU A 139 19.64 5.79 5.49
N GLY A 140 18.44 6.08 5.98
CA GLY A 140 17.22 6.00 5.18
C GLY A 140 15.96 6.06 6.05
N GLU A 141 14.83 5.77 5.46
CA GLU A 141 13.54 5.73 6.13
C GLU A 141 12.69 4.59 5.57
N CYS A 142 11.86 3.96 6.40
CA CYS A 142 10.85 3.01 5.93
C CYS A 142 9.51 3.32 6.56
N GLY A 143 8.43 2.84 5.95
CA GLY A 143 7.11 3.11 6.49
C GLY A 143 5.99 2.34 5.85
N ILE A 144 4.80 2.64 6.34
CA ILE A 144 3.54 2.15 5.81
C ILE A 144 2.48 3.26 5.84
N GLY A 145 1.73 3.42 4.76
CA GLY A 145 0.65 4.40 4.67
C GLY A 145 -0.54 3.90 3.85
N ILE A 146 -1.67 4.61 3.93
CA ILE A 146 -2.85 4.33 3.11
C ILE A 146 -2.53 4.61 1.64
N SER A 147 -2.81 3.64 0.75
CA SER A 147 -2.57 3.79 -0.69
C SER A 147 -3.87 3.87 -1.51
N ASP A 148 -4.97 3.24 -1.08
CA ASP A 148 -6.25 3.32 -1.78
C ASP A 148 -7.42 3.24 -0.81
N ILE A 149 -8.50 3.93 -1.18
CA ILE A 149 -9.77 3.97 -0.45
C ILE A 149 -10.92 3.72 -1.41
N LEU A 150 -11.91 2.95 -0.97
CA LEU A 150 -13.12 2.67 -1.75
C LEU A 150 -14.12 3.84 -1.70
N ALA A 151 -14.23 4.46 -0.53
CA ALA A 151 -15.13 5.59 -0.25
C ALA A 151 -14.67 6.33 1.02
N ALA A 152 -15.16 7.56 1.18
CA ALA A 152 -14.88 8.45 2.31
C ALA A 152 -16.15 9.23 2.74
N ASP A 153 -17.30 8.56 2.72
CA ASP A 153 -18.58 9.12 3.16
C ASP A 153 -18.73 9.18 4.68
N ASP A 154 -17.99 8.34 5.41
CA ASP A 154 -17.77 8.37 6.85
C ASP A 154 -16.27 8.18 7.12
N ALA A 155 -15.86 7.24 8.00
CA ALA A 155 -14.48 6.80 8.06
C ALA A 155 -14.01 6.23 6.71
N GLN A 156 -12.74 6.49 6.35
CA GLN A 156 -12.17 6.04 5.09
C GLN A 156 -12.21 4.52 4.98
N ARG A 157 -12.83 4.04 3.89
CA ARG A 157 -12.92 2.61 3.60
C ARG A 157 -11.66 2.15 2.88
N VAL A 158 -10.56 2.05 3.63
CA VAL A 158 -9.23 1.69 3.13
C VAL A 158 -9.22 0.30 2.50
N THR A 159 -8.71 0.21 1.27
CA THR A 159 -8.63 -1.01 0.43
C THR A 159 -7.20 -1.45 0.15
N ALA A 160 -6.21 -0.57 0.33
CA ALA A 160 -4.81 -0.92 0.19
C ALA A 160 -3.89 -0.03 1.03
N PHE A 161 -2.75 -0.59 1.42
CA PHE A 161 -1.63 0.12 2.05
C PHE A 161 -0.39 0.04 1.16
N GLU A 162 0.50 1.00 1.28
CA GLU A 162 1.84 0.93 0.69
C GLU A 162 2.89 0.78 1.77
N VAL A 163 3.78 -0.20 1.60
CA VAL A 163 5.00 -0.35 2.39
C VAL A 163 6.15 0.15 1.54
N TRP A 164 6.97 1.01 2.10
CA TRP A 164 8.02 1.68 1.34
C TRP A 164 9.35 1.69 2.10
N LEU A 165 10.44 1.74 1.32
CA LEU A 165 11.82 1.83 1.80
C LEU A 165 12.57 2.89 0.99
N PHE A 166 13.05 3.93 1.67
CA PHE A 166 13.93 4.96 1.13
C PHE A 166 15.36 4.73 1.62
N ASP A 167 16.32 4.74 0.70
CA ASP A 167 17.75 4.62 0.98
C ASP A 167 18.45 5.96 0.68
N LYS A 168 19.22 6.49 1.63
CA LYS A 168 19.99 7.73 1.41
C LYS A 168 21.09 7.56 0.34
N SER A 169 21.65 6.37 0.23
CA SER A 169 22.74 6.02 -0.70
C SER A 169 22.23 5.73 -2.11
N ASP A 170 20.95 5.35 -2.23
CA ASP A 170 20.24 5.15 -3.49
C ASP A 170 18.92 5.93 -3.41
N VAL A 171 18.91 7.14 -3.97
CA VAL A 171 17.83 8.16 -3.88
C VAL A 171 16.51 7.75 -4.58
N ARG A 172 16.13 6.49 -4.44
CA ARG A 172 14.91 5.86 -4.89
C ARG A 172 14.15 5.37 -3.67
N THR A 173 12.84 5.29 -3.83
CA THR A 173 11.96 4.63 -2.89
C THR A 173 11.46 3.37 -3.56
N GLU A 174 11.75 2.23 -2.94
CA GLU A 174 11.12 0.98 -3.30
C GLU A 174 9.77 0.90 -2.60
N THR A 175 8.73 0.47 -3.32
CA THR A 175 7.35 0.45 -2.81
C THR A 175 6.67 -0.86 -3.17
N ARG A 176 5.95 -1.42 -2.20
CA ARG A 176 5.06 -2.58 -2.36
C ARG A 176 3.67 -2.19 -1.89
N VAL A 177 2.65 -2.58 -2.65
CA VAL A 177 1.26 -2.26 -2.31
C VAL A 177 0.59 -3.51 -1.76
N LEU A 178 0.17 -3.44 -0.50
CA LEU A 178 -0.63 -4.47 0.17
C LEU A 178 -2.11 -4.23 -0.15
N ALA A 179 -2.69 -5.08 -0.98
CA ALA A 179 -4.08 -4.98 -1.39
C ALA A 179 -5.00 -5.88 -0.54
N SER A 180 -6.21 -5.40 -0.25
CA SER A 180 -7.29 -6.26 0.23
C SER A 180 -7.65 -7.33 -0.80
N GLU A 181 -8.33 -8.39 -0.38
CA GLU A 181 -8.76 -9.45 -1.30
C GLU A 181 -9.63 -8.88 -2.42
N PHE A 182 -10.52 -7.94 -2.12
CA PHE A 182 -11.30 -7.24 -3.14
C PHE A 182 -10.41 -6.46 -4.12
N ALA A 183 -9.53 -5.59 -3.61
CA ALA A 183 -8.69 -4.72 -4.43
C ALA A 183 -7.70 -5.51 -5.30
N PHE A 184 -7.26 -6.68 -4.81
CA PHE A 184 -6.38 -7.58 -5.57
C PHE A 184 -7.09 -8.25 -6.74
N ASN A 185 -8.38 -8.58 -6.59
CA ASN A 185 -9.17 -9.32 -7.58
C ASN A 185 -9.98 -8.43 -8.55
N ASP A 186 -10.24 -7.17 -8.20
CA ASP A 186 -10.89 -6.19 -9.07
C ASP A 186 -9.89 -5.64 -10.10
N GLU A 187 -10.15 -5.86 -11.39
CA GLU A 187 -9.20 -5.56 -12.49
C GLU A 187 -8.83 -4.08 -12.55
N ASP A 188 -9.82 -3.20 -12.42
CA ASP A 188 -9.60 -1.75 -12.47
C ASP A 188 -8.78 -1.26 -11.27
N THR A 189 -9.09 -1.75 -10.07
CA THR A 189 -8.37 -1.38 -8.84
C THR A 189 -6.96 -1.94 -8.84
N ASN A 190 -6.79 -3.20 -9.21
CA ASN A 190 -5.49 -3.85 -9.35
C ASN A 190 -4.58 -3.08 -10.33
N ALA A 191 -5.11 -2.68 -11.49
CA ALA A 191 -4.35 -1.92 -12.48
C ALA A 191 -3.89 -0.56 -11.96
N ARG A 192 -4.74 0.17 -11.23
CA ARG A 192 -4.36 1.45 -10.58
C ARG A 192 -3.30 1.25 -9.51
N LEU A 193 -3.44 0.25 -8.66
CA LEU A 193 -2.51 -0.03 -7.57
C LEU A 193 -1.14 -0.50 -8.09
N SER A 194 -1.13 -1.34 -9.13
CA SER A 194 0.09 -1.82 -9.77
C SER A 194 0.92 -0.71 -10.43
N ALA A 195 0.33 0.47 -10.69
CA ALA A 195 1.05 1.63 -11.17
C ALA A 195 1.85 2.35 -10.06
N LYS A 196 1.56 2.08 -8.77
CA LYS A 196 2.24 2.67 -7.61
C LYS A 196 3.40 1.82 -7.09
N GLY A 197 3.34 0.51 -7.30
CA GLY A 197 4.35 -0.45 -6.88
C GLY A 197 3.89 -1.88 -7.15
N ASP A 198 4.74 -2.86 -6.83
CA ASP A 198 4.37 -4.26 -6.97
C ASP A 198 3.23 -4.60 -6.01
N LEU A 199 2.15 -5.16 -6.54
CA LEU A 199 0.97 -5.52 -5.79
C LEU A 199 1.15 -6.87 -5.07
N VAL A 200 0.78 -6.92 -3.80
CA VAL A 200 0.86 -8.11 -2.93
C VAL A 200 -0.47 -8.28 -2.19
N PRO A 201 -1.06 -9.48 -2.12
CA PRO A 201 -2.26 -9.70 -1.32
C PRO A 201 -1.93 -9.59 0.18
N ALA A 202 -2.77 -8.87 0.93
CA ALA A 202 -2.62 -8.68 2.37
C ALA A 202 -3.10 -9.92 3.14
N GLU A 203 -2.23 -10.92 3.25
CA GLU A 203 -2.53 -12.16 3.98
C GLU A 203 -1.74 -12.24 5.30
N THR A 204 -2.39 -12.72 6.36
CA THR A 204 -1.70 -12.95 7.64
C THR A 204 -0.58 -13.97 7.47
N GLY A 205 0.63 -13.61 7.89
CA GLY A 205 1.84 -14.41 7.73
C GLY A 205 2.59 -14.15 6.43
N ALA A 206 2.07 -13.30 5.52
CA ALA A 206 2.80 -12.89 4.34
C ALA A 206 4.07 -12.11 4.71
N VAL A 207 5.14 -12.37 3.97
CA VAL A 207 6.43 -11.69 4.11
C VAL A 207 6.71 -10.94 2.82
N ILE A 208 6.94 -9.64 2.93
CA ILE A 208 7.24 -8.74 1.82
C ILE A 208 8.68 -8.27 1.96
N LEU A 209 9.43 -8.29 0.86
CA LEU A 209 10.83 -7.87 0.81
C LEU A 209 10.98 -6.65 -0.10
N LEU A 210 11.64 -5.62 0.44
CA LEU A 210 12.08 -4.44 -0.31
C LEU A 210 13.60 -4.36 -0.18
N GLU A 211 14.28 -4.26 -1.32
CA GLU A 211 15.75 -4.24 -1.38
C GLU A 211 16.21 -3.01 -2.15
N THR A 212 17.11 -2.24 -1.56
CA THR A 212 17.83 -1.16 -2.22
C THR A 212 19.30 -1.54 -2.36
N LEU A 213 20.16 -0.58 -2.71
CA LEU A 213 21.59 -0.81 -2.77
C LEU A 213 22.21 -1.14 -1.40
N SER A 214 21.76 -0.47 -0.33
CA SER A 214 22.40 -0.56 0.99
C SER A 214 21.50 -0.99 2.14
N LEU A 215 20.18 -1.11 1.89
CA LEU A 215 19.19 -1.49 2.88
C LEU A 215 18.29 -2.61 2.34
N GLN A 216 17.85 -3.48 3.24
CA GLN A 216 16.84 -4.48 3.00
C GLN A 216 15.77 -4.36 4.09
N LEU A 217 14.50 -4.28 3.69
CA LEU A 217 13.35 -4.29 4.59
C LEU A 217 12.57 -5.59 4.40
N THR A 218 12.42 -6.32 5.51
CA THR A 218 11.51 -7.45 5.64
C THR A 218 10.27 -7.01 6.41
N ALA A 219 9.13 -6.94 5.73
CA ALA A 219 7.84 -6.64 6.32
C ALA A 219 7.02 -7.92 6.52
N THR A 220 6.58 -8.22 7.74
CA THR A 220 5.80 -9.42 8.07
C THR A 220 4.42 -9.04 8.54
N ILE A 221 3.39 -9.41 7.79
CA ILE A 221 1.99 -9.19 8.17
C ILE A 221 1.63 -10.12 9.32
N ARG A 222 1.34 -9.55 10.49
CA ARG A 222 1.03 -10.30 11.71
C ARG A 222 -0.45 -10.62 11.85
N ARG A 223 -1.29 -9.70 11.39
CA ARG A 223 -2.75 -9.85 11.39
C ARG A 223 -3.39 -8.90 10.39
N VAL A 224 -4.42 -9.41 9.73
CA VAL A 224 -5.34 -8.65 8.88
C VAL A 224 -6.75 -9.00 9.28
N GLU A 225 -7.59 -7.99 9.44
CA GLU A 225 -9.04 -8.16 9.59
C GLU A 225 -9.75 -7.20 8.63
N TYR A 226 -10.93 -7.62 8.18
CA TYR A 226 -11.77 -6.84 7.27
C TYR A 226 -13.12 -6.54 7.90
N LEU A 227 -13.71 -5.40 7.51
CA LEU A 227 -15.07 -5.06 7.91
C LEU A 227 -16.06 -6.12 7.42
N SER A 228 -16.99 -6.47 8.31
CA SER A 228 -18.11 -7.38 8.02
C SER A 228 -19.39 -6.60 7.72
N ASP A 229 -19.32 -5.64 6.79
CA ASP A 229 -20.45 -4.78 6.42
C ASP A 229 -21.36 -5.38 5.32
N GLY A 230 -20.94 -6.47 4.69
CA GLY A 230 -21.65 -7.17 3.63
C GLY A 230 -21.72 -6.43 2.29
N GLN A 231 -21.13 -5.23 2.19
CA GLN A 231 -21.07 -4.46 0.94
C GLN A 231 -19.90 -4.91 0.08
N THR A 232 -18.73 -5.05 0.72
CA THR A 232 -17.48 -5.40 0.04
C THR A 232 -16.76 -6.51 0.83
N PRO A 233 -17.12 -7.79 0.63
CA PRO A 233 -16.51 -8.90 1.35
C PRO A 233 -14.99 -8.86 1.25
N ASN A 234 -14.31 -8.90 2.39
CA ASN A 234 -12.84 -8.84 2.50
C ASN A 234 -12.20 -7.67 1.74
N GLY A 235 -12.95 -6.57 1.58
CA GLY A 235 -12.49 -5.43 0.78
C GLY A 235 -11.97 -4.26 1.56
N VAL A 236 -12.51 -4.02 2.76
CA VAL A 236 -12.15 -2.87 3.59
C VAL A 236 -11.48 -3.34 4.86
N PHE A 237 -10.26 -2.85 5.12
CA PHE A 237 -9.52 -3.21 6.32
C PHE A 237 -10.21 -2.67 7.57
N SER A 238 -10.41 -3.54 8.56
CA SER A 238 -10.80 -3.11 9.91
C SER A 238 -9.59 -2.98 10.83
N PHE A 239 -8.56 -3.78 10.57
CA PHE A 239 -7.33 -3.84 11.35
C PHE A 239 -6.18 -4.38 10.50
N LEU A 240 -4.98 -3.82 10.68
CA LEU A 240 -3.73 -4.34 10.13
C LEU A 240 -2.62 -4.19 11.17
N ASN A 241 -1.85 -5.25 11.42
CA ASN A 241 -0.64 -5.21 12.24
C ASN A 241 0.52 -5.83 11.47
N ILE A 242 1.64 -5.12 11.41
CA ILE A 242 2.80 -5.46 10.59
C ILE A 242 4.11 -5.17 11.34
N ASP A 243 5.02 -6.12 11.29
CA ASP A 243 6.40 -5.96 11.79
C ASP A 243 7.29 -5.56 10.61
N LEU A 244 8.19 -4.59 10.81
CA LEU A 244 9.16 -4.11 9.83
C LEU A 244 10.56 -4.29 10.38
N VAL A 245 11.40 -5.09 9.73
CA VAL A 245 12.81 -5.30 10.12
C VAL A 245 13.70 -4.82 8.99
N VAL A 246 14.58 -3.87 9.30
CA VAL A 246 15.56 -3.33 8.36
C VAL A 246 16.94 -3.84 8.71
N GLU A 247 17.65 -4.33 7.71
CA GLU A 247 19.00 -4.86 7.83
C GLU A 247 19.87 -4.42 6.66
N ARG A 248 21.19 -4.57 6.81
CA ARG A 248 22.08 -4.47 5.64
C ARG A 248 21.93 -5.71 4.76
N PRO A 249 21.83 -5.56 3.43
CA PRO A 249 21.85 -6.69 2.53
C PRO A 249 23.12 -7.52 2.71
N ASP A 250 23.00 -8.84 2.61
CA ASP A 250 24.16 -9.72 2.60
C ASP A 250 25.13 -9.29 1.49
N ALA A 251 26.38 -9.06 1.84
CA ALA A 251 27.41 -8.79 0.85
C ALA A 251 27.54 -10.01 -0.09
N ILE A 252 27.07 -9.89 -1.33
CA ILE A 252 27.33 -10.89 -2.37
C ILE A 252 28.85 -10.94 -2.56
N THR A 253 29.48 -11.97 -1.99
CA THR A 253 30.92 -12.24 -2.08
C THR A 253 31.27 -12.91 -3.41
#